data_AF-A0A428VWE3-F1
#
_entry.id   AF-A0A428VWE3-F1
#
_cell.length_a   1.000
_cell.length_b   1.000
_cell.length_c   1.000
_cell.angle_alpha   90.00
_cell.angle_beta   90.00
_cell.angle_gamma   90.00
#
_symmetry.space_group_name_H-M   'P 1'
#
loop_
_entity.id
_entity.type
_entity.pdbx_description
1 polymer ?
#
loop_
_entity_poly.entity_id
_entity_poly.type
_entity_poly.pdbx_seq_one_letter_code
_entity_poly.pdbx_strand_id
1 'polypeptide(L)' 'MDTPDLTNATTYVVTDQPNAVDRWHVLPDMTVIYERRPGEFEESRVLTASTLRDRAVWIEVPKTAVS' A
#
# COMPACT_ATOMS: atom_id res chain seq x y z
N MET A 1 14.28 8.05 -8.41
CA MET A 1 12.91 7.90 -8.94
C MET A 1 12.10 9.02 -8.35
N ASP A 2 11.24 9.65 -9.15
CA ASP A 2 10.24 10.58 -8.63
C ASP A 2 9.28 9.85 -7.68
N THR A 3 8.77 10.57 -6.69
CA THR A 3 7.75 10.05 -5.77
C THR A 3 6.50 9.66 -6.58
N PRO A 4 5.99 8.43 -6.44
CA PRO A 4 4.78 8.03 -7.15
C PRO A 4 3.57 8.85 -6.69
N ASP A 5 2.65 9.14 -7.62
CA ASP A 5 1.36 9.74 -7.28
C ASP A 5 0.47 8.68 -6.60
N LEU A 6 0.21 8.86 -5.31
CA LEU A 6 -0.60 7.96 -4.48
C LEU A 6 -1.97 8.56 -4.12
N THR A 7 -2.36 9.70 -4.71
CA THR A 7 -3.57 10.46 -4.34
C THR A 7 -4.83 9.58 -4.33
N ASN A 8 -4.97 8.74 -5.35
CA ASN A 8 -6.10 7.84 -5.52
C ASN A 8 -5.83 6.41 -5.05
N ALA A 9 -4.69 6.16 -4.39
CA ALA A 9 -4.37 4.83 -3.91
C ALA A 9 -5.19 4.45 -2.66
N THR A 10 -5.48 3.17 -2.53
CA THR A 10 -5.89 2.54 -1.28
C THR A 10 -4.66 1.93 -0.61
N THR A 11 -4.44 2.21 0.66
CA THR A 11 -3.25 1.76 1.40
C THR A 11 -3.60 0.56 2.27
N TYR A 12 -2.77 -0.48 2.21
CA TYR A 12 -2.87 -1.68 3.04
C TYR A 12 -1.63 -1.85 3.91
N VAL A 13 -1.82 -2.36 5.13
CA VAL A 13 -0.74 -2.76 6.04
C VAL A 13 -1.00 -4.18 6.58
N VAL A 14 0.06 -4.89 6.98
CA VAL A 14 -0.06 -6.22 7.59
C VAL A 14 -0.33 -6.10 9.08
N THR A 15 -1.31 -6.85 9.58
CA THR A 15 -1.71 -6.81 11.01
C THR A 15 -0.88 -7.69 11.93
N ASP A 16 -0.11 -8.63 11.39
CA ASP A 16 0.69 -9.58 12.17
C ASP A 16 2.07 -9.06 12.59
N GLN A 17 2.45 -7.86 12.13
CA GLN A 17 3.75 -7.26 12.39
C GLN A 17 3.61 -5.89 13.07
N PRO A 18 3.81 -5.82 14.39
CA PRO A 18 3.62 -4.59 15.17
C PRO A 18 4.58 -3.45 14.81
N ASN A 19 5.61 -3.72 14.00
CA ASN A 19 6.60 -2.74 13.52
C ASN A 19 6.69 -2.69 11.98
N ALA A 20 5.73 -3.27 11.26
CA ALA A 20 5.72 -3.15 9.80
C ALA A 20 5.44 -1.68 9.43
N VAL A 21 6.49 -1.00 9.00
CA VAL A 21 6.42 0.34 8.38
C VAL A 21 6.02 0.22 6.91
N ASP A 22 6.17 -0.98 6.39
CA ASP A 22 5.78 -1.43 5.07
C ASP A 22 4.32 -1.11 4.77
N ARG A 23 4.10 -0.42 3.64
CA ARG A 23 2.77 -0.08 3.12
C ARG A 23 2.65 -0.50 1.68
N TRP A 24 1.45 -0.95 1.32
CA TRP A 24 1.13 -1.33 -0.05
C TRP A 24 0.05 -0.41 -0.55
N HIS A 25 0.37 0.38 -1.56
CA HIS A 25 -0.53 1.33 -2.18
C HIS A 25 -1.06 0.73 -3.48
N VAL A 26 -2.37 0.57 -3.54
CA VAL A 26 -3.07 0.01 -4.70
C VAL A 26 -3.78 1.13 -5.43
N LEU A 27 -3.35 1.40 -6.65
CA LEU A 27 -3.96 2.39 -7.53
C LEU A 27 -5.25 1.87 -8.19
N PRO A 28 -6.10 2.77 -8.74
CA PRO A 28 -7.34 2.37 -9.41
C PRO A 28 -7.13 1.45 -10.63
N ASP A 29 -5.98 1.58 -11.31
CA ASP A 29 -5.56 0.75 -12.45
C ASP A 29 -4.99 -0.62 -12.03
N MET A 30 -5.07 -0.95 -10.74
CA MET A 30 -4.55 -2.18 -10.12
C MET A 30 -3.03 -2.25 -10.01
N THR A 31 -2.32 -1.15 -10.28
CA THR A 31 -0.89 -1.03 -9.99
C THR A 31 -0.65 -1.07 -8.48
N VAL A 32 0.37 -1.83 -8.07
CA VAL A 32 0.78 -1.96 -6.66
C VAL A 32 2.14 -1.30 -6.46
N ILE A 33 2.20 -0.37 -5.53
CA ILE A 33 3.41 0.33 -5.12
C ILE A 33 3.70 -0.04 -3.67
N TYR A 34 4.90 -0.54 -3.42
CA TYR A 34 5.36 -0.94 -2.11
C TYR A 34 6.23 0.17 -1.51
N GLU A 35 5.79 0.76 -0.39
CA GLU A 35 6.56 1.70 0.41
C GLU A 35 7.24 0.93 1.55
N ARG A 36 8.55 0.72 1.47
CA ARG A 36 9.34 0.01 2.50
C ARG A 36 9.51 0.85 3.75
N ARG A 37 9.71 2.15 3.55
CA ARG A 37 9.96 3.17 4.57
C ARG A 37 9.40 4.49 4.07
N PRO A 38 9.13 5.46 4.95
CA PRO A 38 8.59 6.76 4.54
C PRO A 38 9.44 7.39 3.43
N GLY A 39 8.88 7.48 2.23
CA GLY A 39 9.56 8.05 1.06
C GLY A 39 10.43 7.08 0.23
N GLU A 40 10.51 5.80 0.59
CA GLU A 40 11.24 4.76 -0.17
C GLU A 40 10.24 3.81 -0.85
N PHE A 41 10.07 3.99 -2.16
CA PHE A 41 9.09 3.27 -2.97
C PHE A 41 9.73 2.28 -3.94
N GLU A 42 9.06 1.15 -4.12
CA GLU A 42 9.37 0.13 -5.11
C GLU A 42 8.08 -0.31 -5.80
N GLU A 43 8.06 -0.31 -7.13
CA GLU A 43 6.97 -0.91 -7.89
C GLU A 43 7.05 -2.45 -7.76
N SER A 44 6.21 -3.02 -6.90
CA SER A 44 6.23 -4.46 -6.67
C SER A 44 5.23 -5.16 -7.60
N ARG A 45 5.74 -5.67 -8.73
CA ARG A 45 4.95 -6.45 -9.69
C ARG A 45 4.58 -7.86 -9.20
N VAL A 46 5.20 -8.33 -8.12
CA VAL A 46 5.05 -9.71 -7.61
C VAL A 46 3.71 -9.90 -6.88
N LEU A 47 3.12 -8.84 -6.35
CA LEU A 47 1.81 -8.86 -5.69
C LEU A 47 0.76 -8.20 -6.58
N THR A 48 -0.25 -8.96 -6.98
CA THR A 48 -1.41 -8.40 -7.68
C THR A 48 -2.36 -7.74 -6.66
N ALA A 49 -2.95 -6.61 -7.04
CA ALA A 49 -3.88 -5.85 -6.20
C ALA A 49 -5.07 -6.69 -5.68
N SER A 50 -5.57 -7.65 -6.46
CA SER A 50 -6.61 -8.60 -6.03
C SER A 50 -6.13 -9.45 -4.86
N THR A 51 -4.90 -9.97 -4.93
CA THR A 51 -4.31 -10.79 -3.87
C THR A 51 -4.19 -10.03 -2.55
N LEU A 52 -3.92 -8.73 -2.57
CA LEU A 52 -3.87 -7.92 -1.36
C LEU A 52 -5.26 -7.70 -0.76
N ARG A 53 -6.25 -7.35 -1.60
CA ARG A 53 -7.63 -7.09 -1.17
C ARG A 53 -8.31 -8.31 -0.55
N ASP A 54 -7.99 -9.51 -1.03
CA ASP A 54 -8.65 -10.75 -0.60
C ASP A 54 -8.01 -11.38 0.65
N ARG A 55 -6.89 -10.87 1.16
CA ARG A 55 -6.19 -11.48 2.29
C ARG A 55 -6.61 -10.86 3.62
N ALA A 56 -7.12 -11.69 4.54
CA ALA A 56 -7.59 -11.28 5.87
C ALA A 56 -6.52 -10.63 6.78
N VAL A 57 -5.23 -10.87 6.53
CA VAL A 57 -4.12 -10.27 7.32
C VAL A 57 -3.76 -8.85 6.89
N TRP A 58 -4.40 -8.35 5.83
CA TRP A 58 -4.18 -7.01 5.29
C TRP A 58 -5.35 -6.12 5.66
N ILE A 59 -5.07 -5.02 6.33
CA ILE A 59 -6.10 -4.03 6.67
C ILE A 59 -5.95 -2.81 5.78
N GLU A 60 -7.06 -2.38 5.20
CA GLU A 60 -7.15 -1.07 4.57
C GLU A 60 -6.97 0.00 5.64
N VAL A 61 -6.01 0.88 5.42
CA VAL A 61 -5.80 2.06 6.26
C VAL A 61 -6.85 3.09 5.85
N PRO A 62 -7.73 3.52 6.77
CA PRO A 62 -8.67 4.59 6.46
C PRO A 62 -7.89 5.81 5.99
N LYS A 63 -8.30 6.45 4.89
CA LYS A 63 -7.78 7.77 4.55
C LYS A 63 -8.18 8.70 5.68
N THR A 64 -7.26 8.98 6.60
CA THR A 64 -7.47 10.01 7.61
C THR A 64 -7.72 11.30 6.84
N ALA A 65 -8.96 11.78 6.83
CA ALA A 65 -9.27 13.10 6.34
C ALA A 65 -8.46 14.07 7.21
N VAL A 66 -7.35 14.57 6.66
CA VAL A 66 -6.71 15.78 7.18
C VAL A 66 -7.72 16.89 6.96
N SER A 67 -8.44 17.20 8.03
CA SER A 67 -9.33 18.35 8.12
C SER A 67 -8.54 19.63 8.37
#